data_AF-A0A9E5QY44-F1
#
_entry.id   AF-A0A9E5QY44-F1
#
_cell.length_a   1.000
_cell.length_b   1.000
_cell.length_c   1.000
_cell.angle_alpha   90.00
_cell.angle_beta   90.00
_cell.angle_gamma   90.00
#
_symmetry.space_group_name_H-M   'P 1'
#
loop_
_entity.id
_entity.type
_entity.pdbx_description
1 polymer ?
#
loop_
_entity_poly.entity_id
_entity_poly.type
_entity_poly.pdbx_seq_one_letter_code
_entity_poly.pdbx_strand_id
1 'polypeptide(L)'
;MDLVTPGFGLIFWQTITFLVVLFLLSRYAWKPITQALKDREHSIEEALHKAEQAKEEMRQLQANNEQLLDDARLEREKMLKSAQQAAIETREEAKRKAQEEVGKMIEEARRTIETEKESALVSIRQQIAMLSIDIAEKVLQRELSDANAQKKMVSDLINDLKIN
;
A
#
# COMPACT_ATOMS: atom_id res chain seq x y z
N MET A 1 -67.49 82.37 -46.60
CA MET A 1 -66.88 81.05 -46.36
C MET A 1 -65.37 81.27 -46.27
N ASP A 2 -64.89 81.99 -45.25
CA ASP A 2 -63.48 82.37 -45.10
C ASP A 2 -62.85 81.81 -43.81
N LEU A 3 -63.48 80.79 -43.21
CA LEU A 3 -63.04 80.20 -41.94
C LEU A 3 -62.22 78.91 -42.09
N VAL A 4 -61.96 78.44 -43.32
CA VAL A 4 -61.37 77.10 -43.54
C VAL A 4 -60.11 77.12 -44.41
N THR A 5 -59.71 78.28 -44.96
CA THR A 5 -58.40 78.42 -45.61
C THR A 5 -57.43 79.07 -44.62
N PRO A 6 -56.48 78.30 -44.04
CA PRO A 6 -55.44 78.93 -43.22
C PRO A 6 -54.73 79.98 -44.08
N GLY A 7 -54.62 81.20 -43.55
CA GLY A 7 -53.96 82.29 -44.28
C GLY A 7 -52.55 81.86 -44.71
N PHE A 8 -52.12 82.23 -45.91
CA PHE A 8 -50.83 81.83 -46.50
C PHE A 8 -49.63 81.99 -45.53
N GLY A 9 -49.66 82.99 -44.64
CA GLY A 9 -48.64 83.19 -43.61
C GLY A 9 -48.56 82.08 -42.57
N LEU A 10 -49.68 81.49 -42.14
CA LEU A 10 -49.70 80.37 -41.17
C LEU A 10 -49.06 79.12 -41.79
N ILE A 11 -49.44 78.78 -43.03
CA ILE A 11 -48.87 77.64 -43.75
C ILE A 11 -47.36 77.82 -43.92
N PHE A 12 -46.90 79.02 -44.32
CA PHE A 12 -45.49 79.33 -44.50
C PHE A 12 -44.67 79.13 -43.20
N TRP A 13 -45.11 79.72 -42.09
CA TRP A 13 -44.43 79.56 -40.80
C TRP A 13 -44.51 78.14 -40.24
N GLN A 14 -45.63 77.43 -40.48
CA GLN A 14 -45.77 76.03 -40.10
C GLN A 14 -44.83 75.13 -40.89
N THR A 15 -44.68 75.34 -42.21
CA THR A 15 -43.72 74.59 -43.04
C THR A 15 -42.28 74.87 -42.62
N ILE A 16 -41.92 76.12 -42.34
CA ILE A 16 -40.58 76.46 -41.81
C ILE A 16 -40.33 75.76 -40.49
N THR A 17 -41.28 75.84 -39.54
CA THR A 17 -41.14 75.20 -38.23
C THR A 17 -41.04 73.68 -38.35
N PHE A 18 -41.84 73.07 -39.22
CA PHE A 18 -41.77 71.64 -39.52
C PHE A 18 -40.41 71.25 -40.10
N LEU A 19 -39.88 72.00 -41.06
CA LEU A 19 -38.57 71.73 -41.66
C LEU A 19 -37.43 71.89 -40.64
N VAL A 20 -37.50 72.89 -39.76
CA VAL A 20 -36.53 73.08 -38.68
C VAL A 20 -36.56 71.89 -37.72
N VAL A 21 -37.76 71.46 -37.28
CA VAL A 21 -37.90 70.29 -36.40
C VAL A 21 -37.46 69.01 -37.11
N LEU A 22 -37.81 68.83 -38.38
CA LEU A 22 -37.40 67.68 -39.19
C LEU A 22 -35.86 67.62 -39.32
N PHE A 23 -35.20 68.76 -39.53
CA PHE A 23 -33.75 68.84 -39.61
C PHE A 23 -33.09 68.54 -38.26
N LEU A 24 -33.65 69.05 -37.16
CA LEU A 24 -33.18 68.72 -35.82
C LEU A 24 -33.36 67.22 -35.52
N LEU A 25 -34.53 66.64 -35.80
CA LEU A 25 -34.76 65.21 -35.59
C LEU A 25 -33.86 64.35 -36.48
N SER A 26 -33.69 64.71 -37.76
CA SER A 26 -32.83 63.94 -38.66
C SER A 26 -31.37 63.97 -38.22
N ARG A 27 -30.89 65.08 -37.65
CA ARG A 27 -29.52 65.24 -37.19
C ARG A 27 -29.26 64.67 -35.79
N TYR A 28 -30.23 64.75 -34.88
CA TYR A 28 -30.08 64.39 -33.47
C TYR A 28 -30.66 63.02 -33.10
N ALA A 29 -31.75 62.55 -33.73
CA ALA A 29 -32.40 61.28 -33.36
C ALA A 29 -31.82 60.06 -34.08
N TRP A 30 -31.30 60.20 -35.29
CA TRP A 30 -30.74 59.07 -36.05
C TRP A 30 -29.52 58.41 -35.39
N LYS A 31 -28.61 59.23 -34.85
CA LYS A 31 -27.38 58.76 -34.20
C LYS A 31 -27.66 57.89 -32.95
N PRO A 32 -28.48 58.31 -31.97
CA PRO A 32 -28.76 57.49 -30.79
C PRO A 32 -29.57 56.22 -31.11
N ILE A 33 -30.50 56.26 -32.09
CA ILE A 33 -31.28 55.08 -32.49
C ILE A 33 -30.38 54.00 -33.10
N THR A 34 -29.51 54.39 -34.03
CA THR A 34 -28.56 53.45 -34.66
C THR A 34 -27.54 52.93 -33.67
N GLN A 35 -27.07 53.77 -32.73
CA GLN A 35 -26.17 53.33 -31.67
C GLN A 35 -26.84 52.28 -30.77
N ALA A 36 -28.06 52.53 -30.29
CA ALA A 36 -28.79 51.59 -29.45
C ALA A 36 -29.07 50.25 -30.15
N LEU A 37 -29.33 50.27 -31.47
CA LEU A 37 -29.52 49.05 -32.24
C LEU A 37 -28.21 48.26 -32.40
N LYS A 38 -27.09 48.94 -32.68
CA LYS A 38 -25.76 48.31 -32.76
C LYS A 38 -25.31 47.76 -31.41
N ASP A 39 -25.53 48.48 -30.32
CA ASP A 39 -25.19 48.01 -28.98
C ASP A 39 -25.96 46.73 -28.64
N ARG A 40 -27.25 46.67 -29.03
CA ARG A 40 -28.08 45.48 -28.85
C ARG A 40 -27.60 44.31 -29.72
N GLU A 41 -27.29 44.57 -30.99
CA GLU A 41 -26.75 43.55 -31.91
C GLU A 41 -25.44 42.98 -31.36
N HIS A 42 -24.51 43.85 -30.97
CA HIS A 42 -23.23 43.45 -30.39
C HIS A 42 -23.41 42.65 -29.10
N SER A 43 -24.31 43.07 -28.20
CA SER A 43 -24.59 42.34 -26.96
C SER A 43 -25.15 40.94 -27.22
N ILE A 44 -26.01 40.79 -28.24
CA ILE A 44 -26.57 39.48 -28.61
C ILE A 44 -25.49 38.59 -29.22
N GLU A 45 -24.68 39.13 -30.12
CA GLU A 45 -23.56 38.41 -30.73
C GLU A 45 -22.57 37.94 -29.67
N GLU A 46 -22.20 38.82 -28.73
CA GLU A 46 -21.29 38.48 -27.64
C GLU A 46 -21.89 37.43 -26.70
N ALA A 47 -23.18 37.53 -26.38
CA ALA A 47 -23.86 36.54 -25.55
C ALA A 47 -23.93 35.16 -26.22
N LEU A 48 -24.23 35.11 -27.53
CA LEU A 48 -24.24 33.87 -28.31
C LEU A 48 -22.85 33.27 -28.42
N HIS A 49 -21.82 34.09 -28.68
CA HIS A 49 -20.44 33.64 -28.74
C HIS A 49 -19.98 33.04 -27.40
N LYS A 50 -20.28 33.72 -26.28
CA LYS A 50 -19.99 33.22 -24.93
C LYS A 50 -20.72 31.92 -24.64
N ALA A 51 -21.97 31.78 -25.06
CA ALA A 51 -22.73 30.55 -24.88
C ALA A 51 -22.13 29.37 -25.66
N GLU A 52 -21.70 29.60 -26.91
CA GLU A 52 -21.05 28.56 -27.71
C GLU A 52 -19.69 28.17 -27.14
N GLN A 53 -18.88 29.16 -26.70
CA GLN A 53 -17.62 28.89 -26.01
C GLN A 53 -17.83 28.06 -24.74
N ALA A 54 -18.77 28.45 -23.89
CA ALA A 54 -19.09 27.71 -22.67
C ALA A 54 -19.53 26.27 -22.97
N LYS A 55 -20.31 26.06 -24.04
CA LYS A 55 -20.74 24.73 -24.46
C LYS A 55 -19.58 23.87 -24.95
N GLU A 56 -18.66 24.46 -25.71
CA GLU A 56 -17.47 23.75 -26.18
C GLU A 56 -16.51 23.43 -25.03
N GLU A 57 -16.29 24.37 -24.11
CA GLU A 57 -15.54 24.12 -22.88
C GLU A 57 -16.17 23.01 -22.03
N MET A 58 -17.50 22.99 -21.89
CA MET A 58 -18.20 21.91 -21.19
C MET A 58 -17.99 20.56 -21.86
N ARG A 59 -18.05 20.49 -23.20
CA ARG A 59 -17.78 19.25 -23.95
C ARG A 59 -16.34 18.77 -23.76
N GLN A 60 -15.37 19.68 -23.81
CA GLN A 60 -13.96 19.36 -23.57
C GLN A 60 -13.74 18.89 -22.14
N LEU A 61 -14.35 19.57 -21.15
CA LEU A 61 -14.27 19.18 -19.75
C LEU A 61 -14.89 17.80 -19.51
N GLN A 62 -16.00 17.47 -20.18
CA GLN A 62 -16.62 16.16 -20.08
C GLN A 62 -15.72 15.06 -20.69
N ALA A 63 -15.17 15.29 -21.88
CA ALA A 63 -14.23 14.36 -22.51
C ALA A 63 -12.97 14.13 -21.65
N ASN A 64 -12.40 15.20 -21.10
CA ASN A 64 -11.24 15.12 -20.21
C ASN A 64 -11.57 14.38 -18.90
N ASN A 65 -12.77 14.56 -18.35
CA ASN A 65 -13.20 13.81 -17.16
C ASN A 65 -13.38 12.32 -17.46
N GLU A 66 -13.96 11.96 -18.61
CA GLU A 66 -14.10 10.56 -19.03
C GLU A 66 -12.71 9.91 -19.19
N GLN A 67 -11.78 10.60 -19.85
CA GLN A 67 -10.38 10.13 -19.96
C GLN A 67 -9.71 9.97 -18.59
N LEU A 68 -9.85 10.97 -17.71
CA LEU A 68 -9.28 10.92 -16.36
C LEU A 68 -9.84 9.75 -15.54
N LEU A 69 -11.14 9.45 -15.67
CA LEU A 69 -11.78 8.33 -14.99
C LEU A 69 -11.27 6.99 -15.51
N ASP A 70 -11.06 6.85 -16.81
CA ASP A 70 -10.52 5.63 -17.40
C ASP A 70 -9.04 5.43 -17.05
N ASP A 71 -8.23 6.49 -17.08
CA ASP A 71 -6.84 6.45 -16.61
C ASP A 71 -6.75 6.06 -15.13
N ALA A 72 -7.62 6.64 -14.29
CA ALA A 72 -7.70 6.28 -12.87
C ALA A 72 -8.10 4.81 -12.65
N ARG A 73 -8.99 4.26 -13.50
CA ARG A 73 -9.35 2.84 -13.47
C ARG A 73 -8.18 1.95 -13.86
N LEU A 74 -7.46 2.30 -14.94
CA LEU A 74 -6.29 1.55 -15.39
C LEU A 74 -5.19 1.54 -14.33
N GLU A 75 -4.88 2.70 -13.73
CA GLU A 75 -3.87 2.79 -12.67
C GLU A 75 -4.30 2.03 -11.42
N ARG A 76 -5.60 2.07 -11.05
CA ARG A 76 -6.15 1.26 -9.96
C ARG A 76 -5.99 -0.24 -10.24
N GLU A 77 -6.31 -0.71 -11.44
CA GLU A 77 -6.15 -2.12 -11.80
C GLU A 77 -4.68 -2.55 -11.74
N LYS A 78 -3.79 -1.70 -12.24
CA LYS A 78 -2.34 -1.93 -12.17
C LYS A 78 -1.85 -2.01 -10.72
N MET A 79 -2.29 -1.09 -9.86
CA MET A 79 -1.98 -1.09 -8.43
C MET A 79 -2.47 -2.36 -7.74
N LEU A 80 -3.70 -2.79 -8.03
CA LEU A 80 -4.26 -4.03 -7.47
C LEU A 80 -3.49 -5.26 -7.92
N LYS A 81 -3.12 -5.34 -9.21
CA LYS A 81 -2.29 -6.44 -9.73
C LYS A 81 -0.91 -6.45 -9.07
N SER A 82 -0.25 -5.30 -8.94
CA SER A 82 1.04 -5.22 -8.25
C SER A 82 0.94 -5.61 -6.78
N ALA A 83 -0.14 -5.22 -6.09
CA ALA A 83 -0.36 -5.58 -4.69
C ALA A 83 -0.60 -7.09 -4.52
N GLN A 84 -1.37 -7.70 -5.42
CA GLN A 84 -1.56 -9.15 -5.43
C GLN A 84 -0.25 -9.90 -5.67
N GLN A 85 0.55 -9.44 -6.65
CA GLN A 85 1.85 -10.04 -6.95
C GLN A 85 2.81 -9.93 -5.76
N ALA A 86 2.93 -8.75 -5.17
CA ALA A 86 3.76 -8.53 -3.99
C ALA A 86 3.31 -9.37 -2.78
N ALA A 87 2.00 -9.56 -2.59
CA ALA A 87 1.46 -10.41 -1.54
C ALA A 87 1.81 -11.89 -1.75
N ILE A 88 1.73 -12.38 -2.99
CA ILE A 88 2.14 -13.75 -3.35
C ILE A 88 3.63 -13.93 -3.08
N GLU A 89 4.47 -13.02 -3.57
CA GLU A 89 5.92 -13.05 -3.37
C GLU A 89 6.29 -13.04 -1.89
N THR A 90 5.68 -12.15 -1.11
CA THR A 90 5.89 -12.07 0.35
C THR A 90 5.51 -13.38 1.04
N ARG A 91 4.39 -14.01 0.63
CA ARG A 91 3.93 -15.27 1.21
C ARG A 91 4.88 -16.41 0.90
N GLU A 92 5.33 -16.51 -0.35
CA GLU A 92 6.26 -17.58 -0.76
C GLU A 92 7.65 -17.38 -0.16
N GLU A 93 8.12 -16.13 -0.02
CA GLU A 93 9.35 -15.84 0.71
C GLU A 93 9.24 -16.20 2.20
N ALA A 94 8.13 -15.85 2.85
CA ALA A 94 7.88 -16.20 4.25
C ALA A 94 7.85 -17.72 4.46
N LYS A 95 7.20 -18.47 3.56
CA LYS A 95 7.21 -19.94 3.58
C LYS A 95 8.62 -20.51 3.41
N ARG A 96 9.39 -19.99 2.45
CA ARG A 96 10.77 -20.44 2.21
C ARG A 96 11.64 -20.21 3.44
N LYS A 97 11.57 -19.01 4.05
CA LYS A 97 12.27 -18.69 5.30
C LYS A 97 11.84 -19.62 6.43
N ALA A 98 10.54 -19.87 6.59
CA ALA A 98 10.05 -20.80 7.60
C ALA A 98 10.57 -22.23 7.39
N GLN A 99 10.61 -22.73 6.16
CA GLN A 99 11.17 -24.05 5.85
C GLN A 99 12.67 -24.13 6.16
N GLU A 100 13.42 -23.08 5.86
CA GLU A 100 14.84 -22.99 6.17
C GLU A 100 15.10 -23.01 7.68
N GLU A 101 14.36 -22.21 8.45
CA GLU A 101 14.47 -22.15 9.90
C GLU A 101 14.02 -23.46 10.57
N VAL A 102 12.97 -24.11 10.07
CA VAL A 102 12.55 -25.45 10.53
C VAL A 102 13.66 -26.47 10.25
N GLY A 103 14.29 -26.41 9.08
CA GLY A 103 15.43 -27.28 8.74
C GLY A 103 16.59 -27.11 9.72
N LYS A 104 16.97 -25.87 10.02
CA LYS A 104 18.01 -25.56 11.02
C LYS A 104 17.64 -26.07 12.41
N MET A 105 16.40 -25.85 12.84
CA MET A 105 15.91 -26.30 14.14
C MET A 105 15.95 -27.83 14.28
N ILE A 106 15.58 -28.58 13.22
CA ILE A 106 15.63 -30.04 13.22
C ILE A 106 17.08 -30.53 13.31
N GLU A 107 18.00 -29.94 12.55
CA GLU A 107 19.42 -30.32 12.60
C GLU A 107 20.04 -30.01 13.95
N GLU A 108 19.71 -28.86 14.55
CA GLU A 108 20.14 -28.52 15.91
C GLU A 108 19.57 -29.50 16.94
N ALA A 109 18.28 -29.82 16.86
CA ALA A 109 17.64 -30.80 17.74
C ALA A 109 18.30 -32.19 17.62
N ARG A 110 18.62 -32.66 16.40
CA ARG A 110 19.35 -33.91 16.18
C ARG A 110 20.73 -33.89 16.83
N ARG A 111 21.44 -32.77 16.71
CA ARG A 111 22.77 -32.60 17.32
C ARG A 111 22.71 -32.64 18.85
N THR A 112 21.70 -31.99 19.43
CA THR A 112 21.44 -32.04 20.88
C THR A 112 21.12 -33.45 21.34
N ILE A 113 20.24 -34.16 20.62
CA ILE A 113 19.89 -35.56 20.92
C ILE A 113 21.13 -36.47 20.89
N GLU A 114 22.00 -36.36 19.89
CA GLU A 114 23.19 -37.21 19.83
C GLU A 114 24.15 -36.89 20.99
N THR A 115 24.30 -35.62 21.33
CA THR A 115 25.12 -35.18 22.48
C THR A 115 24.55 -35.71 23.81
N GLU A 116 23.23 -35.64 24.00
CA GLU A 116 22.56 -36.17 25.19
C GLU A 116 22.69 -37.70 25.29
N LYS A 117 22.59 -38.41 24.16
CA LYS A 117 22.77 -39.86 24.09
C LYS A 117 24.21 -40.26 24.44
N GLU A 118 25.22 -39.55 23.95
CA GLU A 118 26.62 -39.79 24.35
C GLU A 118 26.81 -39.57 25.85
N SER A 119 26.25 -38.49 26.40
CA SER A 119 26.28 -38.20 27.85
C SER A 119 25.58 -39.29 28.67
N ALA A 120 24.41 -39.76 28.22
CA ALA A 120 23.67 -40.85 28.86
C ALA A 120 24.48 -42.16 28.85
N LEU A 121 25.15 -42.48 27.74
CA LEU A 121 26.03 -43.66 27.65
C LEU A 121 27.21 -43.57 28.63
N VAL A 122 27.81 -42.39 28.79
CA VAL A 122 28.87 -42.17 29.78
C VAL A 122 28.34 -42.40 31.20
N SER A 123 27.18 -41.83 31.53
CA SER A 123 26.53 -42.02 32.84
C SER A 123 26.22 -43.50 33.12
N ILE A 124 25.68 -44.23 32.13
CA ILE A 124 25.41 -45.67 32.26
C ILE A 124 26.70 -46.46 32.51
N ARG A 125 27.78 -46.18 31.77
CA ARG A 125 29.08 -46.85 32.00
C ARG A 125 29.59 -46.62 33.41
N GLN A 126 29.43 -45.40 33.93
CA GLN A 126 29.85 -45.05 35.28
C GLN A 126 29.01 -45.77 36.34
N GLN A 127 27.70 -45.90 36.14
CA GLN A 127 26.82 -46.71 37.00
C GLN A 127 27.18 -48.20 36.98
N ILE A 128 27.48 -48.76 35.80
CA ILE A 128 27.91 -50.15 35.68
C ILE A 128 29.24 -50.37 36.40
N ALA A 129 30.18 -49.44 36.28
CA ALA A 129 31.47 -49.53 36.98
C ALA A 129 31.29 -49.55 38.51
N MET A 130 30.46 -48.66 39.06
CA MET A 130 30.13 -48.65 40.49
C MET A 130 29.45 -49.95 40.93
N LEU A 131 28.43 -50.42 40.18
CA LEU A 131 27.76 -51.69 40.49
C LEU A 131 28.73 -52.88 40.44
N SER A 132 29.69 -52.87 39.51
CA SER A 132 30.70 -53.93 39.41
C SER A 132 31.62 -53.95 40.62
N ILE A 133 32.00 -52.77 41.15
CA ILE A 133 32.77 -52.64 42.39
C ILE A 133 31.97 -53.15 43.58
N ASP A 134 30.69 -52.75 43.71
CA ASP A 134 29.80 -53.20 44.79
C ASP A 134 29.63 -54.74 44.79
N ILE A 135 29.49 -55.35 43.61
CA ILE A 135 29.41 -56.80 43.46
C ILE A 135 30.74 -57.45 43.85
N ALA A 136 31.87 -56.93 43.37
CA ALA A 136 33.19 -57.44 43.71
C ALA A 136 33.46 -57.37 45.22
N GLU A 137 33.07 -56.28 45.88
CA GLU A 137 33.17 -56.11 47.33
C GLU A 137 32.32 -57.15 48.08
N LYS A 138 31.05 -57.35 47.68
CA LYS A 138 30.18 -58.38 48.29
C LYS A 138 30.71 -59.81 48.09
N VAL A 139 31.23 -60.12 46.90
CA VAL A 139 31.83 -61.44 46.61
C VAL A 139 33.09 -61.64 47.45
N LEU A 140 33.97 -60.64 47.49
CA LEU A 140 35.20 -60.69 48.30
C LEU A 140 34.89 -60.82 49.79
N GLN A 141 33.91 -60.08 50.30
CA GLN A 141 33.46 -60.17 51.69
C GLN A 141 32.93 -61.57 52.01
N ARG A 142 32.20 -62.20 51.09
CA ARG A 142 31.70 -63.57 51.24
C ARG A 142 32.82 -64.61 51.22
N GLU A 143 33.78 -64.50 50.29
CA GLU A 143 34.93 -65.41 50.23
C GLU A 143 35.86 -65.25 51.44
N LEU A 144 36.05 -64.01 51.92
CA LEU A 144 36.83 -63.71 53.13
C LEU A 144 36.06 -63.98 54.44
N SER A 145 34.81 -64.44 54.37
CA SER A 145 34.08 -64.89 55.55
C SER A 145 34.60 -66.23 56.09
N ASP A 146 35.36 -66.99 55.29
CA ASP A 146 36.02 -68.24 55.70
C ASP A 146 37.44 -67.97 56.23
N ALA A 147 37.71 -68.41 57.46
CA ALA A 147 39.00 -68.24 58.13
C ALA A 147 40.18 -68.94 57.39
N ASN A 148 39.90 -70.00 56.63
CA ASN A 148 40.92 -70.65 55.80
C ASN A 148 41.26 -69.82 54.55
N ALA A 149 40.27 -69.16 53.94
CA ALA A 149 40.48 -68.28 52.80
C ALA A 149 41.31 -67.03 53.18
N GLN A 150 41.05 -66.44 54.36
CA GLN A 150 41.86 -65.34 54.88
C GLN A 150 43.34 -65.73 55.10
N LYS A 151 43.60 -66.88 55.73
CA LYS A 151 44.98 -67.37 55.93
C LYS A 151 45.71 -67.61 54.61
N LYS A 152 45.01 -68.15 53.60
CA LYS A 152 45.58 -68.38 52.26
C LYS A 152 45.91 -67.07 51.56
N MET A 153 45.02 -66.07 51.59
CA MET A 153 45.27 -64.75 51.01
C MET A 153 46.47 -64.05 51.65
N VAL A 154 46.62 -64.11 52.98
CA VAL A 154 47.79 -63.55 53.68
C VAL A 154 49.08 -64.28 53.29
N SER A 155 49.04 -65.60 53.17
CA SER A 155 50.20 -66.38 52.71
C SER A 155 50.59 -66.05 51.26
N ASP A 156 49.60 -65.88 50.37
CA ASP A 156 49.83 -65.57 48.97
C ASP A 156 50.36 -64.14 48.79
N LEU A 157 49.83 -63.15 49.53
CA LEU A 157 50.36 -61.77 49.55
C LEU A 157 51.80 -61.69 50.07
N ILE A 158 52.13 -62.48 51.10
CA ILE A 158 53.51 -62.56 51.63
C ILE A 158 54.45 -63.21 50.60
N ASN A 159 53.97 -64.14 49.78
CA ASN A 159 54.75 -64.73 48.70
C ASN A 159 54.96 -63.77 47.53
N ASP A 160 53.94 -63.03 47.09
CA ASP A 160 54.09 -62.02 46.02
C ASP A 160 55.04 -60.87 46.43
N LEU A 161 55.00 -60.44 47.69
CA LEU A 161 55.94 -59.45 48.25
C LEU A 161 57.37 -59.97 48.40
N LYS A 162 57.57 -61.29 48.37
CA LYS A 162 58.91 -61.91 48.38
C LYS A 162 59.47 -62.15 46.98
N ILE A 163 58.67 -61.93 45.93
CA ILE A 163 59.02 -62.20 44.53
C ILE A 163 59.32 -60.90 43.74
N ASN A 164 59.20 -59.72 44.37
CA ASN A 164 59.87 -58.47 43.96
C ASN A 164 60.97 -58.10 44.96
#